data_AF-A0A4Q6BNV3-F1
#
_entry.id   AF-A0A4Q6BNV3-F1
#
_cell.length_a   1.000
_cell.length_b   1.000
_cell.length_c   1.000
_cell.angle_alpha   90.00
_cell.angle_beta   90.00
_cell.angle_gamma   90.00
#
_symmetry.space_group_name_H-M   'P 1'
#
loop_
_entity.id
_entity.type
_entity.pdbx_description
1 polymer ?
#
loop_
_entity_poly.entity_id
_entity_poly.type
_entity_poly.pdbx_seq_one_letter_code
_entity_poly.pdbx_strand_id
1 'polypeptide(L)'
;MGFLFGSWGFFGHKTVASIAEKHLTDEAKQAVKELLGKETLADVASWADEVRNQPEYKNTAGWHFINLPLGLNRRRFKDSIESLKN
;
A
#
# COMPACT_ATOMS: atom_id res chain seq x y z
N MET A 1 -24.43 -0.65 1.56
CA MET A 1 -23.13 -0.46 2.23
C MET A 1 -22.14 -1.43 1.60
N GLY A 2 -21.44 -1.02 0.55
CA GLY A 2 -20.49 -1.90 -0.15
C GLY A 2 -19.20 -2.00 0.64
N PHE A 3 -18.86 -3.20 1.11
CA PHE A 3 -17.51 -3.49 1.57
C PHE A 3 -16.60 -3.44 0.35
N LEU A 4 -15.98 -2.29 0.11
CA LEU A 4 -14.76 -2.26 -0.67
C LEU A 4 -13.75 -3.07 0.12
N PHE A 5 -13.40 -4.27 -0.36
CA PHE A 5 -12.28 -5.04 0.13
C PHE A 5 -10.99 -4.27 -0.20
N GLY A 6 -10.76 -3.17 0.52
CA GLY A 6 -9.50 -2.46 0.52
C GLY A 6 -8.46 -3.39 1.08
N SER A 7 -7.36 -3.58 0.35
CA SER A 7 -6.18 -4.26 0.86
C SER A 7 -5.88 -3.70 2.24
N TRP A 8 -6.04 -4.51 3.29
CA TRP A 8 -5.83 -4.16 4.70
C TRP A 8 -6.81 -3.17 5.36
N GLY A 9 -7.37 -2.19 4.63
CA GLY A 9 -8.23 -1.13 5.18
C GLY A 9 -7.47 -0.17 6.14
N PHE A 10 -8.17 0.84 6.68
CA PHE A 10 -7.55 1.90 7.49
C PHE A 10 -6.67 1.36 8.63
N PHE A 11 -7.21 0.46 9.46
CA PHE A 11 -6.46 -0.11 10.59
C PHE A 11 -5.32 -1.01 10.15
N GLY A 12 -5.48 -1.78 9.07
CA GLY A 12 -4.43 -2.65 8.58
C GLY A 12 -3.23 -1.85 8.03
N HIS A 13 -3.50 -0.80 7.26
CA HIS A 13 -2.47 0.14 6.80
C HIS A 13 -1.71 0.77 7.97
N LYS A 14 -2.42 1.32 8.96
CA LYS A 14 -1.78 1.88 10.17
C LYS A 14 -0.95 0.84 10.92
N THR A 15 -1.45 -0.39 11.05
CA THR A 15 -0.74 -1.47 11.77
C THR A 15 0.58 -1.81 11.09
N VAL A 16 0.58 -1.99 9.76
CA VAL A 16 1.81 -2.27 8.99
C VAL A 16 2.80 -1.11 9.13
N ALA A 17 2.33 0.13 9.01
CA ALA A 17 3.16 1.32 9.15
C ALA A 17 3.77 1.46 10.56
N SER A 18 2.99 1.22 11.62
CA SER A 18 3.47 1.24 13.01
C SER A 18 4.50 0.14 13.30
N ILE A 19 4.42 -1.01 12.62
CA ILE A 19 5.44 -2.05 12.73
C ILE A 19 6.70 -1.59 11.98
N ALA A 20 6.56 -1.14 10.73
CA ALA A 20 7.68 -0.69 9.90
C ALA A 20 8.50 0.42 10.58
N GLU A 21 7.83 1.39 11.20
CA GLU A 21 8.47 2.52 11.90
C GLU A 21 9.40 2.08 13.04
N LYS A 22 9.12 0.94 13.69
CA LYS A 22 9.97 0.36 14.75
C LYS A 22 11.21 -0.36 14.21
N HIS A 23 11.24 -0.65 12.91
CA HIS A 23 12.30 -1.39 12.24
C HIS A 23 13.11 -0.53 11.27
N LEU A 24 12.88 0.79 11.22
CA LEU A 24 13.71 1.71 10.47
C LEU A 24 15.12 1.79 11.08
N THR A 25 16.12 1.94 10.22
CA THR A 25 17.43 2.44 10.67
C THR A 25 17.31 3.90 11.09
N ASP A 26 18.30 4.40 11.83
CA ASP A 26 18.28 5.79 12.28
C ASP A 26 18.29 6.78 11.11
N GLU A 27 19.02 6.46 10.03
CA GLU A 27 19.06 7.27 8.81
C GLU A 27 17.69 7.31 8.13
N ALA A 28 17.04 6.16 7.98
CA ALA A 28 15.71 6.08 7.37
C ALA A 28 14.65 6.81 8.22
N LYS A 29 14.73 6.69 9.54
CA LYS A 29 13.83 7.37 10.48
C LYS A 29 13.97 8.89 10.38
N GLN A 30 15.20 9.39 10.28
CA GLN A 30 15.46 10.82 10.11
C GLN A 30 14.91 11.34 8.77
N ALA A 31 15.15 10.61 7.67
CA ALA A 31 14.61 10.98 6.36
C ALA A 31 13.08 10.99 6.32
N VAL A 32 12.41 9.99 6.92
CA VAL A 32 10.95 9.99 7.04
C VAL A 32 10.45 11.20 7.84
N LYS A 33 11.11 11.52 8.96
CA LYS A 33 10.74 12.68 9.78
C LYS A 33 10.89 14.00 9.02
N GLU A 34 11.89 14.12 8.17
CA GLU A 34 12.06 15.30 7.30
C GLU A 34 10.93 15.43 6.27
N LEU A 35 10.45 14.32 5.72
CA LEU A 35 9.35 14.30 4.75
C LEU A 35 7.97 14.55 5.40
N LEU A 36 7.71 13.95 6.57
CA LEU A 36 6.39 13.96 7.22
C LEU A 36 6.24 15.04 8.29
N GLY A 37 7.34 15.67 8.72
CA GLY A 37 7.34 16.70 9.75
C GLY A 37 6.86 16.18 11.11
N LYS A 38 5.59 16.48 11.44
CA LYS A 38 4.97 16.09 12.72
C LYS A 38 4.14 14.81 12.62
N GLU A 39 3.84 14.35 11.42
CA GLU A 39 3.05 13.14 11.20
C GLU A 39 3.93 11.89 11.30
N THR A 40 3.35 10.80 11.80
CA THR A 40 4.00 9.49 11.82
C THR A 40 3.73 8.72 10.52
N LEU A 41 4.50 7.65 10.26
CA LEU A 41 4.19 6.73 9.15
C LEU A 41 2.75 6.19 9.27
N ALA A 42 2.29 5.94 10.49
CA ALA A 42 0.94 5.46 10.74
C ALA A 42 -0.13 6.51 10.39
N ASP A 43 0.15 7.81 10.57
CA ASP A 43 -0.82 8.87 10.27
C ASP A 43 -1.11 8.98 8.78
N VAL A 44 -0.10 8.79 7.94
CA VAL A 44 -0.20 8.92 6.49
C VAL A 44 -0.49 7.61 5.75
N ALA A 45 -0.56 6.48 6.47
CA ALA A 45 -0.61 5.14 5.89
C ALA A 45 -1.83 4.87 5.00
N SER A 46 -2.95 5.55 5.24
CA SER A 46 -4.20 5.41 4.48
C SER A 46 -4.41 6.50 3.43
N TRP A 47 -3.54 7.52 3.37
CA TRP A 47 -3.71 8.69 2.51
C TRP A 47 -3.95 8.32 1.04
N ALA A 48 -3.19 7.36 0.50
CA ALA A 48 -3.34 6.91 -0.88
C ALA A 48 -4.75 6.36 -1.18
N ASP A 49 -5.33 5.59 -0.24
CA ASP A 49 -6.69 5.07 -0.36
C ASP A 49 -7.76 6.17 -0.24
N GLU A 50 -7.49 7.21 0.55
CA GLU A 50 -8.39 8.35 0.75
C GLU A 50 -8.48 9.25 -0.49
N VAL A 51 -7.35 9.42 -1.21
CA VAL A 51 -7.28 10.34 -2.35
C VAL A 51 -7.50 9.68 -3.70
N ARG A 52 -7.39 8.35 -3.85
CA ARG A 52 -7.42 7.66 -5.17
C ARG A 52 -8.68 7.88 -6.03
N ASN A 53 -9.76 8.36 -5.44
CA ASN A 53 -11.00 8.67 -6.16
C ASN A 53 -11.13 10.15 -6.53
N GLN A 54 -10.22 11.01 -6.05
CA GLN A 54 -10.18 12.42 -6.40
C GLN A 54 -9.67 12.58 -7.85
N PRO A 55 -10.17 13.55 -8.64
CA PRO A 55 -9.77 13.74 -10.03
C PRO A 55 -8.25 13.81 -10.24
N GLU A 56 -7.54 14.44 -9.32
CA GLU A 56 -6.09 14.66 -9.35
C GLU A 56 -5.28 13.37 -9.20
N TYR A 57 -5.84 12.37 -8.51
CA TYR A 57 -5.18 11.10 -8.19
C TYR A 57 -5.87 9.88 -8.80
N LYS A 58 -6.88 10.08 -9.64
CA LYS A 58 -7.69 8.98 -10.20
C LYS A 58 -6.87 7.92 -10.94
N ASN A 59 -5.74 8.33 -11.52
CA ASN A 59 -4.80 7.45 -12.20
C ASN A 59 -4.01 6.52 -11.27
N THR A 60 -3.98 6.77 -9.96
CA THR A 60 -3.25 5.93 -8.98
C THR A 60 -4.05 4.72 -8.52
N ALA A 61 -5.37 4.68 -8.77
CA ALA A 61 -6.23 3.58 -8.30
C ALA A 61 -5.74 2.19 -8.72
N GLY A 62 -5.17 2.08 -9.93
CA GLY A 62 -4.59 0.84 -10.45
C GLY A 62 -3.28 0.40 -9.77
N TRP A 63 -2.63 1.26 -8.97
CA TRP A 63 -1.40 0.92 -8.24
C TRP A 63 -1.66 0.07 -6.99
N HIS A 64 -2.91 0.01 -6.53
CA HIS A 64 -3.30 -0.70 -5.31
C HIS A 64 -3.43 -2.22 -5.48
N PHE A 65 -3.43 -2.71 -6.73
CA PHE A 65 -3.66 -4.12 -7.02
C PHE A 65 -3.06 -4.51 -8.37
N ILE A 66 -2.95 -5.82 -8.59
CA ILE A 66 -2.72 -6.43 -9.89
C ILE A 66 -3.88 -7.37 -10.18
N ASN A 67 -4.37 -7.38 -11.42
CA ASN A 67 -5.43 -8.28 -11.84
C ASN A 67 -4.81 -9.55 -12.43
N LEU A 68 -5.18 -10.71 -11.89
CA LEU A 68 -4.77 -12.02 -12.38
C LEU A 68 -6.00 -12.86 -12.73
N PRO A 69 -5.87 -13.85 -13.63
CA PRO A 69 -6.94 -14.83 -13.86
C PRO A 69 -7.37 -15.51 -12.55
N LEU A 70 -8.65 -15.86 -12.46
CA LEU A 70 -9.18 -16.61 -11.32
C LEU A 70 -8.80 -18.10 -11.41
N GLY A 71 -8.81 -18.80 -10.26
CA GLY A 71 -8.59 -20.25 -10.20
C GLY A 71 -7.14 -20.71 -10.40
N LEU A 72 -6.17 -19.80 -10.26
CA LEU A 72 -4.76 -20.16 -10.31
C LEU A 72 -4.37 -20.97 -9.07
N ASN A 73 -3.70 -22.10 -9.30
CA ASN A 73 -2.93 -22.75 -8.24
C ASN A 73 -1.64 -21.97 -7.96
N ARG A 74 -0.95 -22.30 -6.87
CA ARG A 74 0.29 -21.62 -6.45
C ARG A 74 1.34 -21.49 -7.55
N ARG A 75 1.54 -22.54 -8.35
CA ARG A 75 2.53 -22.54 -9.45
C ARG A 75 2.13 -21.52 -10.52
N ARG A 76 0.90 -21.61 -11.03
CA ARG A 76 0.42 -20.70 -12.08
C ARG A 76 0.34 -19.25 -11.61
N PHE A 77 -0.02 -19.02 -10.34
CA PHE A 77 0.03 -17.70 -9.73
C PHE A 77 1.45 -17.12 -9.80
N LYS A 78 2.45 -17.91 -9.36
CA LYS A 78 3.86 -17.50 -9.41
C LYS A 78 4.31 -17.19 -10.84
N ASP A 79 4.00 -18.08 -11.78
CA ASP A 79 4.36 -17.92 -13.20
C ASP A 79 3.75 -16.62 -13.78
N SER A 80 2.49 -16.31 -13.44
CA SER A 80 1.83 -15.06 -13.85
C SER A 80 2.52 -13.82 -13.27
N ILE A 81 2.90 -13.84 -11.98
CA ILE A 81 3.63 -12.73 -11.36
C ILE A 81 4.98 -12.50 -12.04
N GLU A 82 5.72 -13.57 -12.34
CA GLU A 82 7.04 -13.47 -12.98
C GLU A 82 6.96 -12.92 -14.40
N SER A 83 5.91 -13.26 -15.15
CA SER A 83 5.70 -12.71 -16.51
C SER A 83 5.47 -11.20 -16.54
N LEU A 84 4.97 -10.60 -15.45
CA LEU A 84 4.70 -9.16 -15.36
C LEU A 84 5.96 -8.32 -15.11
N LYS A 85 7.10 -8.96 -14.82
CA LYS A 85 8.37 -8.27 -14.53
C LYS A 85 9.16 -7.86 -15.79
N ASN A 86 8.65 -8.19 -16.98
CA ASN A 86 9.32 -8.02 -18.27
C ASN A 86 8.72 -6.86 -19.07
#